data_AF-A0AB40AYH0-F1
#
_entry.id   AF-A0AB40AYH0-F1
#
_cell.length_a   1.000
_cell.length_b   1.000
_cell.length_c   1.000
_cell.angle_alpha   90.00
_cell.angle_beta   90.00
_cell.angle_gamma   90.00
#
_symmetry.space_group_name_H-M   'P 1'
#
loop_
_entity.id
_entity.type
_entity.pdbx_description
1 polymer ?
#
loop_
_entity_poly.entity_id
_entity_poly.type
_entity_poly.pdbx_seq_one_letter_code
_entity_poly.pdbx_strand_id
1 'polypeptide(L)'
;MSTTIYDRFSEIKDFDEAKAGVKGLVDAGITEVPRFFIHPTEKISTSPTTELQIPVIDMKDVNMRKKEIVEKVKEASETIGFFKVVNHGVPNKAMDEMLDAIKRFMEDDEEVKKKYYTRDYKRKVVYNCNFDLYSSPAANWRDSLFLNMAPDPPEKEEVPHAFREIVFEYSFHMKKLGEVLLELISEALGLKPDYLKEMECGKGIGIACHYYPPCPEPHLALGTSKHSDRGFLTILLHDKTIGGLQILYKNKWVDVPPSPGCLIINIADLLQLISNDKLKSVEHRVLASKEGPRLSVACFLVTQYSPSSMVYGPIMELLANGSAPIYREVVIDEFNKYYYSKGLDGKSALDHFKL
;
A
#
# COMPACT_ATOMS: atom_id res chain seq x y z
N MET A 1 -20.48 39.69 6.31
CA MET A 1 -21.33 38.49 6.53
C MET A 1 -20.44 37.42 7.12
N SER A 2 -20.93 36.74 8.16
CA SER A 2 -20.19 35.92 9.13
C SER A 2 -19.10 35.03 8.52
N THR A 3 -17.82 35.34 8.79
CA THR A 3 -16.72 34.39 8.64
C THR A 3 -16.85 33.37 9.77
N THR A 4 -17.61 32.30 9.54
CA THR A 4 -17.62 31.13 10.42
C THR A 4 -16.18 30.64 10.56
N ILE A 5 -15.66 30.68 11.79
CA ILE A 5 -14.35 30.13 12.13
C ILE A 5 -14.40 28.65 11.78
N TYR A 6 -13.56 28.23 10.84
CA TYR A 6 -13.49 26.83 10.42
C TYR A 6 -12.93 25.99 11.57
N ASP A 7 -13.80 25.21 12.21
CA ASP A 7 -13.41 24.22 13.22
C ASP A 7 -13.19 22.85 12.57
N ARG A 8 -11.99 22.66 12.02
CA ARG A 8 -11.57 21.39 11.41
C ARG A 8 -11.74 20.21 12.36
N PHE A 9 -11.49 20.40 13.65
CA PHE A 9 -11.52 19.29 14.61
C PHE A 9 -12.96 18.80 14.82
N SER A 10 -13.91 19.73 14.95
CA SER A 10 -15.33 19.38 15.05
C SER A 10 -15.82 18.65 13.80
N GLU A 11 -15.53 19.14 12.60
CA GLU A 11 -15.96 18.48 11.35
C GLU A 11 -15.38 17.07 11.21
N ILE A 12 -14.10 16.88 11.54
CA ILE A 12 -13.47 15.56 11.54
C ILE A 12 -14.10 14.62 12.57
N LYS A 13 -14.38 15.14 13.77
CA LYS A 13 -15.00 14.36 14.84
C LYS A 13 -16.39 13.90 14.44
N ASP A 14 -17.22 14.78 13.89
CA ASP A 14 -18.58 14.43 13.43
C ASP A 14 -18.52 13.38 12.31
N PHE A 15 -17.61 13.52 11.35
CA PHE A 15 -17.36 12.53 10.29
C PHE A 15 -16.94 11.16 10.86
N ASP A 16 -16.01 11.16 11.84
CA ASP A 16 -15.51 9.93 12.44
C ASP A 16 -16.56 9.22 13.30
N GLU A 17 -17.35 9.98 14.06
CA GLU A 17 -18.42 9.46 14.92
C GLU A 17 -19.60 8.89 14.12
N ALA A 18 -19.83 9.40 12.90
CA ALA A 18 -20.81 8.82 11.98
C ALA A 18 -20.43 7.40 11.53
N LYS A 19 -19.12 7.07 11.46
CA LYS A 19 -18.59 5.75 11.07
C LYS A 19 -19.06 5.25 9.69
N ALA A 20 -19.55 6.17 8.85
CA ALA A 20 -20.10 5.88 7.54
C ALA A 20 -19.03 5.91 6.41
N GLY A 21 -17.87 6.50 6.70
CA GLY A 21 -16.78 6.65 5.74
C GLY A 21 -17.09 7.65 4.62
N VAL A 22 -16.21 7.71 3.63
CA VAL A 22 -16.38 8.57 2.43
C VAL A 22 -17.57 8.10 1.61
N LYS A 23 -17.80 6.79 1.53
CA LYS A 23 -18.98 6.22 0.85
C LYS A 23 -20.29 6.75 1.44
N GLY A 24 -20.39 6.87 2.77
CA GLY A 24 -21.55 7.46 3.42
C GLY A 24 -21.80 8.92 3.02
N LEU A 25 -20.74 9.71 2.84
CA LEU A 25 -20.87 11.08 2.31
C LEU A 25 -21.42 11.08 0.88
N VAL A 26 -20.91 10.20 0.02
CA VAL A 26 -21.35 10.08 -1.37
C VAL A 26 -22.81 9.60 -1.45
N ASP A 27 -23.21 8.66 -0.60
CA ASP A 27 -24.60 8.19 -0.51
C ASP A 27 -25.56 9.28 -0.02
N ALA A 28 -25.07 10.21 0.81
CA ALA A 28 -25.82 11.41 1.22
C ALA A 28 -25.93 12.47 0.10
N GLY A 29 -25.33 12.26 -1.06
CA GLY A 29 -25.49 13.11 -2.25
C GLY A 29 -24.75 14.44 -2.17
N ILE A 30 -23.61 14.50 -1.46
CA ILE A 30 -22.81 15.73 -1.39
C ILE A 30 -22.33 16.17 -2.78
N THR A 31 -22.33 17.48 -3.00
CA THR A 31 -21.87 18.10 -4.25
C THR A 31 -20.52 18.79 -4.11
N GLU A 32 -20.04 18.96 -2.89
CA GLU A 32 -18.77 19.60 -2.55
C GLU A 32 -18.01 18.71 -1.57
N VAL A 33 -16.68 18.69 -1.70
CA VAL A 33 -15.79 17.93 -0.83
C VAL A 33 -15.63 18.68 0.51
N PRO A 34 -15.84 18.04 1.67
CA PRO A 34 -15.61 18.69 2.96
C PRO A 34 -14.18 19.22 3.08
N ARG A 35 -14.01 20.37 3.75
CA ARG A 35 -12.75 21.13 3.76
C ARG A 35 -11.56 20.32 4.25
N PHE A 36 -11.76 19.38 5.16
CA PHE A 36 -10.69 18.54 5.68
C PHE A 36 -10.19 17.46 4.70
N PHE A 37 -10.84 17.26 3.55
CA PHE A 37 -10.33 16.45 2.43
C PHE A 37 -9.62 17.28 1.35
N ILE A 38 -9.63 18.61 1.44
CA ILE A 38 -9.03 19.49 0.41
C ILE A 38 -7.51 19.51 0.57
N HIS A 39 -6.80 19.04 -0.46
CA HIS A 39 -5.35 19.08 -0.56
C HIS A 39 -4.89 20.36 -1.27
N PRO A 40 -3.71 20.92 -0.91
CA PRO A 40 -3.12 22.05 -1.62
C PRO A 40 -2.94 21.78 -3.12
N THR A 41 -3.27 22.75 -3.98
CA THR A 41 -3.30 22.61 -5.45
C THR A 41 -1.96 22.18 -6.07
N GLU A 42 -0.85 22.60 -5.48
CA GLU A 42 0.52 22.19 -5.87
C GLU A 42 0.75 20.69 -5.71
N LYS A 43 0.01 20.03 -4.80
CA LYS A 43 0.07 18.59 -4.58
C LYS A 43 -0.83 17.80 -5.53
N ILE A 44 -1.56 18.46 -6.45
CA ILE A 44 -2.52 17.81 -7.36
C ILE A 44 -2.12 18.05 -8.82
N SER A 45 -1.67 19.26 -9.16
CA SER A 45 -1.30 19.64 -10.54
C SER A 45 -0.18 18.77 -11.11
N THR A 46 -0.48 18.06 -12.20
CA THR A 46 0.52 17.33 -12.98
C THR A 46 0.18 17.35 -14.46
N SER A 47 1.17 17.63 -15.30
CA SER A 47 1.22 17.11 -16.67
C SER A 47 1.95 15.77 -16.58
N PRO A 48 1.24 14.62 -16.49
CA PRO A 48 1.88 13.33 -16.40
C PRO A 48 2.73 13.11 -17.66
N THR A 49 3.93 12.58 -17.46
CA THR A 49 4.85 12.27 -18.55
C THR A 49 4.62 10.83 -18.99
N THR A 50 4.64 10.59 -20.31
CA THR A 50 4.65 9.25 -20.89
C THR A 50 6.07 8.67 -21.01
N GLU A 51 7.09 9.31 -20.43
CA GLU A 51 8.51 8.94 -20.65
C GLU A 51 8.89 7.61 -19.98
N LEU A 52 8.12 7.14 -19.00
CA LEU A 52 8.43 5.92 -18.25
C LEU A 52 7.39 4.82 -18.50
N GLN A 53 7.85 3.69 -19.04
CA GLN A 53 7.08 2.46 -19.08
C GLN A 53 7.47 1.60 -17.87
N ILE A 54 6.48 1.27 -17.03
CA ILE A 54 6.71 0.35 -15.90
C ILE A 54 7.09 -1.03 -16.46
N PRO A 55 8.25 -1.60 -16.05
CA PRO A 55 8.70 -2.89 -16.55
C PRO A 55 7.66 -3.98 -16.32
N VAL A 56 7.50 -4.89 -17.28
CA VAL A 56 6.63 -6.06 -17.16
C VAL A 56 7.50 -7.30 -17.13
N ILE A 57 7.39 -8.09 -16.06
CA ILE A 57 8.15 -9.31 -15.83
C ILE A 57 7.21 -10.50 -15.95
N ASP A 58 7.49 -11.35 -16.94
CA ASP A 58 6.79 -12.61 -17.12
C ASP A 58 7.34 -13.67 -16.17
N MET A 59 6.52 -14.12 -15.22
CA MET A 59 6.87 -15.11 -14.19
C MET A 59 6.64 -16.56 -14.65
N LYS A 60 6.18 -16.79 -15.90
CA LYS A 60 5.99 -18.13 -16.44
C LYS A 60 7.31 -18.92 -16.39
N ASP A 61 7.24 -20.17 -15.93
CA ASP A 61 8.41 -21.06 -15.90
C ASP A 61 9.60 -20.47 -15.10
N VAL A 62 9.32 -19.76 -14.00
CA VAL A 62 10.33 -19.02 -13.21
C VAL A 62 11.59 -19.84 -12.88
N ASN A 63 11.44 -21.13 -12.58
CA ASN A 63 12.57 -22.01 -12.26
C ASN A 63 13.51 -22.24 -13.45
N MET A 64 12.99 -22.27 -14.68
CA MET A 64 13.79 -22.48 -15.90
C MET A 64 14.44 -21.17 -16.38
N ARG A 65 13.77 -20.03 -16.16
CA ARG A 65 14.23 -18.70 -16.60
C ARG A 65 14.77 -17.84 -15.46
N LYS A 66 15.14 -18.47 -14.33
CA LYS A 66 15.45 -17.76 -13.08
C LYS A 66 16.46 -16.64 -13.26
N LYS A 67 17.58 -16.90 -13.95
CA LYS A 67 18.64 -15.92 -14.21
C LYS A 67 18.14 -14.69 -14.98
N GLU A 68 17.32 -14.89 -16.01
CA GLU A 68 16.74 -13.79 -16.81
C GLU A 68 15.78 -12.95 -15.96
N ILE A 69 14.93 -13.61 -15.18
CA ILE A 69 13.93 -12.95 -14.33
C ILE A 69 14.62 -12.19 -13.19
N VAL A 70 15.66 -12.77 -12.56
CA VAL A 70 16.47 -12.11 -11.53
C VAL A 70 17.07 -10.82 -12.06
N GLU A 71 17.64 -10.81 -13.28
CA GLU A 71 18.21 -9.59 -13.85
C GLU A 71 17.16 -8.50 -14.08
N LYS A 72 15.97 -8.87 -14.59
CA LYS A 72 14.85 -7.94 -14.77
C LYS A 72 14.32 -7.38 -13.45
N VAL A 73 14.20 -8.24 -12.44
CA VAL A 73 13.79 -7.85 -11.07
C VAL A 73 14.83 -6.89 -10.48
N LYS A 74 16.12 -7.20 -10.65
CA LYS A 74 17.22 -6.34 -10.22
C LYS A 74 17.13 -4.96 -10.84
N GLU A 75 17.13 -4.88 -12.18
CA GLU A 75 17.09 -3.61 -12.90
C GLU A 75 15.88 -2.77 -12.48
N ALA A 76 14.68 -3.36 -12.44
CA ALA A 76 13.48 -2.65 -12.06
C ALA A 76 13.53 -2.15 -10.60
N SER A 77 14.04 -2.97 -9.68
CA SER A 77 14.09 -2.64 -8.25
C SER A 77 15.16 -1.60 -7.91
N GLU A 78 16.29 -1.57 -8.63
CA GLU A 78 17.38 -0.60 -8.44
C GLU A 78 17.11 0.75 -9.12
N THR A 79 16.35 0.77 -10.22
CA THR A 79 16.17 1.99 -11.04
C THR A 79 14.81 2.67 -10.86
N ILE A 80 13.73 1.91 -10.71
CA ILE A 80 12.35 2.42 -10.68
C ILE A 80 11.67 2.12 -9.35
N GLY A 81 12.01 1.00 -8.70
CA GLY A 81 11.35 0.57 -7.47
C GLY A 81 9.95 -0.03 -7.67
N PHE A 82 9.48 -0.08 -8.92
CA PHE A 82 8.17 -0.60 -9.33
C PHE A 82 8.30 -1.47 -10.57
N PHE A 83 7.54 -2.56 -10.63
CA PHE A 83 7.35 -3.38 -11.83
C PHE A 83 6.00 -4.09 -11.81
N LYS A 84 5.55 -4.55 -12.98
CA LYS A 84 4.37 -5.40 -13.14
C LYS A 84 4.83 -6.85 -13.29
N VAL A 85 4.07 -7.78 -12.73
CA VAL A 85 4.25 -9.21 -13.00
C VAL A 85 3.03 -9.77 -13.73
N VAL A 86 3.29 -10.68 -14.67
CA VAL A 86 2.29 -11.49 -15.39
C VAL A 86 2.63 -12.97 -15.27
N ASN A 87 1.67 -13.85 -15.53
CA ASN A 87 1.82 -15.31 -15.37
C ASN A 87 2.37 -15.70 -13.98
N HIS A 88 1.98 -14.93 -12.95
CA HIS A 88 2.47 -15.03 -11.57
C HIS A 88 1.85 -16.20 -10.77
N GLY A 89 0.96 -17.00 -11.38
CA GLY A 89 0.38 -18.19 -10.76
C GLY A 89 -0.75 -17.93 -9.76
N VAL A 90 -1.17 -16.68 -9.58
CA VAL A 90 -2.36 -16.33 -8.79
C VAL A 90 -3.59 -16.48 -9.68
N PRO A 91 -4.62 -17.25 -9.29
CA PRO A 91 -5.81 -17.43 -10.12
C PRO A 91 -6.55 -16.10 -10.36
N ASN A 92 -6.91 -15.82 -11.62
CA ASN A 92 -7.72 -14.65 -11.97
C ASN A 92 -9.04 -14.61 -11.19
N LYS A 93 -9.66 -15.78 -10.99
CA LYS A 93 -10.89 -15.92 -10.18
C LYS A 93 -10.69 -15.39 -8.76
N ALA A 94 -9.56 -15.71 -8.12
CA ALA A 94 -9.30 -15.26 -6.76
C ALA A 94 -9.09 -13.73 -6.69
N MET A 95 -8.42 -13.16 -7.70
CA MET A 95 -8.26 -11.70 -7.80
C MET A 95 -9.60 -11.00 -8.02
N ASP A 96 -10.43 -11.54 -8.91
CA ASP A 96 -11.75 -10.99 -9.24
C ASP A 96 -12.71 -11.06 -8.04
N GLU A 97 -12.80 -12.22 -7.38
CA GLU A 97 -13.63 -12.40 -6.20
C GLU A 97 -13.18 -11.52 -5.03
N MET A 98 -11.89 -11.23 -4.92
CA MET A 98 -11.37 -10.31 -3.91
C MET A 98 -11.83 -8.87 -4.17
N LEU A 99 -11.77 -8.38 -5.42
CA LEU A 99 -12.30 -7.06 -5.78
C LEU A 99 -13.83 -7.00 -5.58
N ASP A 100 -14.55 -8.04 -5.98
CA ASP A 100 -16.00 -8.14 -5.77
C ASP A 100 -16.37 -8.18 -4.28
N ALA A 101 -15.54 -8.78 -3.42
CA ALA A 101 -15.73 -8.75 -1.96
C ALA A 101 -15.61 -7.33 -1.40
N ILE A 102 -14.65 -6.52 -1.88
CA ILE A 102 -14.56 -5.10 -1.50
C ILE A 102 -15.85 -4.38 -1.87
N LYS A 103 -16.28 -4.52 -3.12
CA LYS A 103 -17.49 -3.86 -3.61
C LYS A 103 -18.71 -4.23 -2.76
N ARG A 104 -18.94 -5.54 -2.58
CA ARG A 104 -20.07 -6.05 -1.78
C ARG A 104 -20.05 -5.52 -0.34
N PHE A 105 -18.90 -5.51 0.32
CA PHE A 105 -18.80 -4.99 1.69
C PHE A 105 -19.03 -3.49 1.77
N MET A 106 -18.46 -2.71 0.85
CA MET A 106 -18.52 -1.25 0.88
C MET A 106 -19.91 -0.73 0.49
N GLU A 107 -20.62 -1.47 -0.36
CA GLU A 107 -22.00 -1.20 -0.78
C GLU A 107 -23.06 -1.87 0.12
N ASP A 108 -22.65 -2.59 1.17
CA ASP A 108 -23.55 -3.19 2.17
C ASP A 108 -24.13 -2.13 3.12
N ASP A 109 -25.10 -2.56 3.94
CA ASP A 109 -25.73 -1.74 4.97
C ASP A 109 -24.69 -1.11 5.90
N GLU A 110 -24.88 0.16 6.23
CA GLU A 110 -23.97 0.92 7.08
C GLU A 110 -23.75 0.25 8.45
N GLU A 111 -24.81 -0.34 9.02
CA GLU A 111 -24.77 -1.06 10.28
C GLU A 111 -23.92 -2.34 10.22
N VAL A 112 -23.74 -2.94 9.05
CA VAL A 112 -22.79 -4.06 8.86
C VAL A 112 -21.37 -3.53 8.90
N LYS A 113 -21.07 -2.46 8.16
CA LYS A 113 -19.74 -1.85 8.08
C LYS A 113 -19.28 -1.28 9.44
N LYS A 114 -20.19 -0.62 10.17
CA LYS A 114 -19.93 -0.02 11.49
C LYS A 114 -19.37 -0.99 12.54
N LYS A 115 -19.69 -2.29 12.45
CA LYS A 115 -19.15 -3.33 13.36
C LYS A 115 -17.63 -3.46 13.26
N TYR A 116 -17.08 -3.15 12.10
CA TYR A 116 -15.65 -3.19 11.83
C TYR A 116 -15.00 -1.81 11.98
N TYR A 117 -15.79 -0.75 12.14
CA TYR A 117 -15.26 0.61 12.23
C TYR A 117 -14.47 0.82 13.51
N THR A 118 -13.19 1.14 13.39
CA THR A 118 -12.33 1.36 14.54
C THR A 118 -11.05 2.11 14.16
N ARG A 119 -10.49 2.80 15.15
CA ARG A 119 -9.15 3.40 15.10
C ARG A 119 -8.11 2.62 15.90
N ASP A 120 -8.52 1.52 16.55
CA ASP A 120 -7.60 0.63 17.24
C ASP A 120 -6.89 -0.28 16.22
N TYR A 121 -5.66 0.10 15.88
CA TYR A 121 -4.81 -0.62 14.93
C TYR A 121 -4.28 -1.96 15.46
N LYS A 122 -4.55 -2.30 16.74
CA LYS A 122 -4.21 -3.63 17.28
C LYS A 122 -5.21 -4.70 16.87
N ARG A 123 -6.40 -4.31 16.40
CA ARG A 123 -7.40 -5.26 15.90
C ARG A 123 -6.92 -5.90 14.60
N LYS A 124 -7.21 -7.18 14.42
CA LYS A 124 -6.87 -7.93 13.21
C LYS A 124 -7.69 -7.50 11.99
N VAL A 125 -8.89 -6.95 12.21
CA VAL A 125 -9.79 -6.44 11.17
C VAL A 125 -10.21 -5.02 11.53
N VAL A 126 -9.94 -4.08 10.62
CA VAL A 126 -10.17 -2.65 10.84
C VAL A 126 -10.80 -2.04 9.60
N TYR A 127 -11.97 -1.43 9.74
CA TYR A 127 -12.57 -0.59 8.72
C TYR A 127 -12.44 0.89 9.12
N ASN A 128 -11.92 1.75 8.24
CA ASN A 128 -11.94 3.21 8.39
C ASN A 128 -11.54 3.91 7.08
N CYS A 129 -11.63 5.24 7.06
CA CYS A 129 -11.25 6.08 5.92
C CYS A 129 -9.74 6.41 5.89
N ASN A 130 -9.20 6.85 7.03
CA ASN A 130 -7.78 7.22 7.20
C ASN A 130 -7.30 6.83 8.60
N PHE A 131 -6.15 6.17 8.70
CA PHE A 131 -5.53 5.86 10.00
C PHE A 131 -4.98 7.12 10.69
N ASP A 132 -4.53 8.10 9.91
CA ASP A 132 -3.95 9.38 10.33
C ASP A 132 -4.95 10.55 10.26
N LEU A 133 -6.27 10.28 10.34
CA LEU A 133 -7.30 11.30 10.10
C LEU A 133 -7.10 12.59 10.93
N TYR A 134 -6.75 12.44 12.21
CA TYR A 134 -6.61 13.58 13.13
C TYR A 134 -5.27 14.32 13.00
N SER A 135 -4.21 13.68 12.49
CA SER A 135 -2.87 14.26 12.39
C SER A 135 -2.53 14.75 10.97
N SER A 136 -3.12 14.14 9.94
CA SER A 136 -2.92 14.55 8.56
C SER A 136 -3.43 15.98 8.33
N PRO A 137 -2.80 16.78 7.46
CA PRO A 137 -3.29 18.11 7.10
C PRO A 137 -4.59 18.04 6.28
N ALA A 138 -4.73 17.00 5.45
CA ALA A 138 -5.92 16.71 4.66
C ALA A 138 -6.11 15.19 4.56
N ALA A 139 -7.34 14.75 4.73
CA ALA A 139 -7.76 13.35 4.66
C ALA A 139 -7.76 12.85 3.21
N ASN A 140 -7.65 11.53 3.03
CA ASN A 140 -7.75 10.91 1.71
C ASN A 140 -9.18 10.48 1.39
N TRP A 141 -9.60 10.69 0.15
CA TRP A 141 -10.91 10.33 -0.40
C TRP A 141 -11.01 8.82 -0.71
N ARG A 142 -11.02 8.01 0.35
CA ARG A 142 -11.17 6.55 0.25
C ARG A 142 -11.73 5.96 1.54
N ASP A 143 -12.28 4.78 1.43
CA ASP A 143 -12.52 3.88 2.55
C ASP A 143 -11.63 2.65 2.45
N SER A 144 -11.24 2.08 3.59
CA SER A 144 -10.30 0.97 3.67
C SER A 144 -10.76 -0.09 4.67
N LEU A 145 -10.73 -1.35 4.27
CA LEU A 145 -10.76 -2.49 5.18
C LEU A 145 -9.35 -3.10 5.25
N PHE A 146 -8.76 -3.12 6.43
CA PHE A 146 -7.46 -3.73 6.70
C PHE A 146 -7.64 -5.08 7.40
N LEU A 147 -6.91 -6.10 6.94
CA LEU A 147 -6.86 -7.43 7.54
C LEU A 147 -5.40 -7.83 7.80
N ASN A 148 -5.07 -8.18 9.03
CA ASN A 148 -3.80 -8.80 9.39
C ASN A 148 -3.91 -10.32 9.15
N MET A 149 -3.27 -10.85 8.12
CA MET A 149 -3.42 -12.24 7.69
C MET A 149 -2.26 -13.15 8.11
N ALA A 150 -1.15 -12.59 8.57
CA ALA A 150 -0.04 -13.36 9.12
C ALA A 150 0.79 -12.52 10.11
N PRO A 151 1.37 -13.13 11.15
CA PRO A 151 1.42 -14.58 11.40
C PRO A 151 0.17 -15.16 12.07
N ASP A 152 -0.69 -14.30 12.63
CA ASP A 152 -1.87 -14.69 13.40
C ASP A 152 -3.14 -14.09 12.74
N PRO A 153 -3.71 -14.77 11.71
CA PRO A 153 -4.88 -14.29 11.01
C PRO A 153 -6.12 -14.20 11.92
N PRO A 154 -7.15 -13.41 11.55
CA PRO A 154 -8.44 -13.45 12.22
C PRO A 154 -9.13 -14.80 12.00
N GLU A 155 -9.98 -15.18 12.96
CA GLU A 155 -10.91 -16.29 12.77
C GLU A 155 -11.92 -15.96 11.67
N LYS A 156 -12.49 -16.99 11.02
CA LYS A 156 -13.43 -16.81 9.90
C LYS A 156 -14.62 -15.91 10.28
N GLU A 157 -15.11 -16.03 11.50
CA GLU A 157 -16.25 -15.28 12.02
C GLU A 157 -15.93 -13.79 12.25
N GLU A 158 -14.66 -13.47 12.54
CA GLU A 158 -14.17 -12.10 12.73
C GLU A 158 -14.03 -11.34 11.40
N VAL A 159 -13.96 -12.05 10.28
CA VAL A 159 -13.89 -11.45 8.93
C VAL A 159 -15.31 -11.07 8.46
N PRO A 160 -15.51 -9.92 7.76
CA PRO A 160 -16.80 -9.57 7.19
C PRO A 160 -17.30 -10.64 6.22
N HIS A 161 -18.60 -10.93 6.26
CA HIS A 161 -19.21 -12.03 5.49
C HIS A 161 -18.81 -12.01 4.01
N ALA A 162 -18.77 -10.82 3.38
CA ALA A 162 -18.38 -10.63 1.98
C ALA A 162 -16.97 -11.16 1.63
N PHE A 163 -16.05 -11.22 2.59
CA PHE A 163 -14.66 -11.64 2.41
C PHE A 163 -14.36 -13.07 2.88
N ARG A 164 -15.21 -13.67 3.71
CA ARG A 164 -14.92 -14.90 4.46
C ARG A 164 -14.47 -16.08 3.61
N GLU A 165 -15.00 -16.20 2.39
CA GLU A 165 -14.66 -17.31 1.51
C GLU A 165 -13.37 -17.07 0.70
N ILE A 166 -13.05 -15.81 0.40
CA ILE A 166 -11.97 -15.48 -0.55
C ILE A 166 -10.68 -14.98 0.10
N VAL A 167 -10.75 -14.26 1.23
CA VAL A 167 -9.57 -13.54 1.75
C VAL A 167 -8.44 -14.49 2.17
N PHE A 168 -8.77 -15.67 2.69
CA PHE A 168 -7.78 -16.68 3.10
C PHE A 168 -7.11 -17.32 1.88
N GLU A 169 -7.87 -17.67 0.84
CA GLU A 169 -7.33 -18.19 -0.42
C GLU A 169 -6.44 -17.14 -1.10
N TYR A 170 -6.92 -15.90 -1.22
CA TYR A 170 -6.17 -14.79 -1.79
C TYR A 170 -4.87 -14.55 -1.01
N SER A 171 -4.94 -14.48 0.33
CA SER A 171 -3.77 -14.29 1.19
C SER A 171 -2.75 -15.41 1.03
N PHE A 172 -3.20 -16.66 0.92
CA PHE A 172 -2.33 -17.81 0.65
C PHE A 172 -1.57 -17.66 -0.67
N HIS A 173 -2.26 -17.25 -1.74
CA HIS A 173 -1.61 -17.00 -3.03
C HIS A 173 -0.64 -15.81 -2.98
N MET A 174 -1.01 -14.72 -2.31
CA MET A 174 -0.13 -13.56 -2.14
C MET A 174 1.13 -13.92 -1.35
N LYS A 175 1.00 -14.71 -0.27
CA LYS A 175 2.14 -15.19 0.52
C LYS A 175 3.09 -16.02 -0.34
N LYS A 176 2.57 -16.98 -1.11
CA LYS A 176 3.38 -17.80 -2.01
C LYS A 176 4.12 -16.96 -3.05
N LEU A 177 3.42 -16.04 -3.71
CA LEU A 177 4.04 -15.14 -4.68
C LEU A 177 5.09 -14.24 -4.01
N GLY A 178 4.80 -13.72 -2.82
CA GLY A 178 5.72 -12.93 -2.02
C GLY A 178 7.01 -13.68 -1.68
N GLU A 179 6.93 -14.95 -1.28
CA GLU A 179 8.11 -15.79 -1.03
C GLU A 179 8.97 -15.95 -2.30
N VAL A 180 8.35 -16.22 -3.45
CA VAL A 180 9.09 -16.30 -4.74
C VAL A 180 9.75 -14.97 -5.10
N LEU A 181 9.07 -13.85 -4.89
CA LEU A 181 9.62 -12.52 -5.16
C LEU A 181 10.81 -12.21 -4.24
N LEU A 182 10.71 -12.54 -2.94
CA LEU A 182 11.83 -12.39 -2.00
C LEU A 182 13.03 -13.26 -2.40
N GLU A 183 12.80 -14.46 -2.95
CA GLU A 183 13.90 -15.29 -3.47
C GLU A 183 14.61 -14.64 -4.66
N LEU A 184 13.83 -14.13 -5.63
CA LEU A 184 14.37 -13.44 -6.79
C LEU A 184 15.14 -12.16 -6.39
N ILE A 185 14.64 -11.41 -5.42
CA ILE A 185 15.30 -10.21 -4.91
C ILE A 185 16.57 -10.56 -4.14
N SER A 186 16.59 -11.64 -3.36
CA SER A 186 17.79 -12.10 -2.67
C SER A 186 18.90 -12.42 -3.67
N GLU A 187 18.59 -13.14 -4.75
CA GLU A 187 19.54 -13.41 -5.83
C GLU A 187 19.94 -12.15 -6.61
N ALA A 188 19.01 -11.22 -6.84
CA ALA A 188 19.31 -9.93 -7.48
C ALA A 188 20.33 -9.10 -6.69
N LEU A 189 20.32 -9.24 -5.36
CA LEU A 189 21.31 -8.64 -4.45
C LEU A 189 22.63 -9.42 -4.37
N GLY A 190 22.73 -10.58 -5.05
CA GLY A 190 23.88 -11.47 -4.99
C GLY A 190 23.95 -12.33 -3.72
N LEU A 191 22.83 -12.50 -3.02
CA LEU A 191 22.71 -13.30 -1.80
C LEU A 191 22.17 -14.71 -2.13
N LYS A 192 22.13 -15.58 -1.11
CA LYS A 192 21.46 -16.87 -1.23
C LYS A 192 19.96 -16.67 -1.49
N PRO A 193 19.29 -17.57 -2.24
CA PRO A 193 17.88 -17.39 -2.57
C PRO A 193 16.96 -17.24 -1.35
N ASP A 194 17.23 -17.94 -0.26
CA ASP A 194 16.42 -17.91 0.96
C ASP A 194 16.77 -16.78 1.94
N TYR A 195 17.74 -15.93 1.63
CA TYR A 195 18.30 -14.95 2.58
C TYR A 195 17.23 -14.02 3.18
N LEU A 196 16.42 -13.35 2.35
CA LEU A 196 15.38 -12.44 2.85
C LEU A 196 14.23 -13.18 3.57
N LYS A 197 14.01 -14.46 3.24
CA LYS A 197 13.03 -15.30 3.95
C LYS A 197 13.53 -15.64 5.35
N GLU A 198 14.81 -16.00 5.49
CA GLU A 198 15.46 -16.24 6.78
C GLU A 198 15.50 -14.98 7.66
N MET A 199 15.60 -13.80 7.05
CA MET A 199 15.43 -12.50 7.72
C MET A 199 13.98 -12.15 8.09
N GLU A 200 13.02 -13.04 7.87
CA GLU A 200 11.59 -12.84 8.15
C GLU A 200 10.93 -11.69 7.36
N CYS A 201 11.47 -11.28 6.21
CA CYS A 201 10.97 -10.14 5.40
C CYS A 201 9.57 -10.35 4.79
N GLY A 202 8.97 -11.53 4.94
CA GLY A 202 7.61 -11.85 4.49
C GLY A 202 6.82 -12.65 5.53
N LYS A 203 7.24 -12.65 6.79
CA LYS A 203 6.59 -13.41 7.86
C LYS A 203 5.22 -12.83 8.22
N GLY A 204 5.08 -11.51 8.15
CA GLY A 204 3.85 -10.77 8.36
C GLY A 204 3.21 -10.40 7.03
N ILE A 205 1.89 -10.57 6.95
CA ILE A 205 1.10 -10.25 5.76
C ILE A 205 -0.08 -9.39 6.21
N GLY A 206 -0.13 -8.16 5.72
CA GLY A 206 -1.31 -7.30 5.88
C GLY A 206 -1.96 -7.04 4.53
N ILE A 207 -3.28 -6.99 4.51
CA ILE A 207 -4.05 -6.71 3.31
C ILE A 207 -4.88 -5.45 3.55
N ALA A 208 -4.68 -4.42 2.74
CA ALA A 208 -5.56 -3.26 2.69
C ALA A 208 -6.43 -3.31 1.44
N CYS A 209 -7.74 -3.34 1.67
CA CYS A 209 -8.78 -3.32 0.66
C CYS A 209 -9.32 -1.89 0.54
N HIS A 210 -8.93 -1.19 -0.52
CA HIS A 210 -9.29 0.21 -0.74
C HIS A 210 -10.48 0.35 -1.69
N TYR A 211 -11.40 1.22 -1.31
CA TYR A 211 -12.56 1.63 -2.06
C TYR A 211 -12.53 3.14 -2.25
N TYR A 212 -12.42 3.59 -3.50
CA TYR A 212 -12.35 4.99 -3.86
C TYR A 212 -13.66 5.38 -4.54
N PRO A 213 -14.63 5.99 -3.84
CA PRO A 213 -15.89 6.40 -4.46
C PRO A 213 -15.67 7.57 -5.43
N PRO A 214 -16.62 7.82 -6.35
CA PRO A 214 -16.67 9.04 -7.13
C PRO A 214 -16.50 10.28 -6.24
N CYS A 215 -15.66 11.21 -6.67
CA CYS A 215 -15.41 12.48 -5.99
C CYS A 215 -16.07 13.61 -6.79
N PRO A 216 -16.89 14.48 -6.17
CA PRO A 216 -17.51 15.59 -6.89
C PRO A 216 -16.48 16.63 -7.35
N GLU A 217 -15.40 16.81 -6.58
CA GLU A 217 -14.33 17.78 -6.84
C GLU A 217 -12.95 17.11 -6.82
N PRO A 218 -12.62 16.23 -7.80
CA PRO A 218 -11.39 15.43 -7.76
C PRO A 218 -10.12 16.27 -7.92
N HIS A 219 -10.25 17.52 -8.37
CA HIS A 219 -9.15 18.48 -8.47
C HIS A 219 -8.77 19.09 -7.11
N LEU A 220 -9.53 18.82 -6.04
CA LEU A 220 -9.28 19.26 -4.66
C LEU A 220 -8.88 18.11 -3.74
N ALA A 221 -9.11 16.84 -4.14
CA ALA A 221 -8.92 15.69 -3.28
C ALA A 221 -7.93 14.67 -3.87
N LEU A 222 -7.34 13.85 -3.00
CA LEU A 222 -6.56 12.68 -3.39
C LEU A 222 -7.21 11.42 -2.85
N GLY A 223 -7.25 10.36 -3.65
CA GLY A 223 -7.62 9.04 -3.16
C GLY A 223 -6.60 8.50 -2.15
N THR A 224 -5.32 8.78 -2.34
CA THR A 224 -4.25 8.48 -1.38
C THR A 224 -3.12 9.49 -1.54
N SER A 225 -2.72 10.11 -0.44
CA SER A 225 -1.64 11.10 -0.37
C SER A 225 -0.30 10.49 -0.75
N LYS A 226 0.65 11.35 -1.15
CA LYS A 226 2.01 10.91 -1.49
C LYS A 226 2.70 10.24 -0.30
N HIS A 227 3.25 9.04 -0.52
CA HIS A 227 3.98 8.28 0.50
C HIS A 227 4.86 7.20 -0.14
N SER A 228 5.79 6.67 0.63
CA SER A 228 6.44 5.38 0.40
C SER A 228 5.87 4.33 1.35
N ASP A 229 5.90 3.07 0.93
CA ASP A 229 5.43 1.96 1.76
C ASP A 229 6.45 1.62 2.85
N ARG A 230 5.97 1.24 4.03
CA ARG A 230 6.84 0.99 5.19
C ARG A 230 7.48 -0.41 5.23
N GLY A 231 6.92 -1.37 4.49
CA GLY A 231 7.28 -2.80 4.58
C GLY A 231 8.56 -3.16 3.83
N PHE A 232 8.63 -4.42 3.37
CA PHE A 232 9.67 -4.86 2.45
C PHE A 232 9.20 -4.83 1.00
N LEU A 233 7.99 -5.33 0.77
CA LEU A 233 7.41 -5.43 -0.56
C LEU A 233 5.90 -5.21 -0.49
N THR A 234 5.35 -4.58 -1.51
CA THR A 234 3.90 -4.50 -1.71
C THR A 234 3.54 -5.24 -3.00
N ILE A 235 2.51 -6.08 -2.93
CA ILE A 235 1.88 -6.74 -4.08
C ILE A 235 0.48 -6.14 -4.24
N LEU A 236 0.30 -5.35 -5.28
CA LEU A 236 -0.90 -4.57 -5.54
C LEU A 236 -1.73 -5.20 -6.67
N LEU A 237 -2.95 -5.59 -6.33
CA LEU A 237 -4.03 -5.81 -7.28
C LEU A 237 -4.82 -4.51 -7.41
N HIS A 238 -4.85 -3.93 -8.60
CA HIS A 238 -5.62 -2.70 -8.86
C HIS A 238 -6.78 -2.93 -9.82
N ASP A 239 -7.68 -1.95 -9.90
CA ASP A 239 -8.83 -1.93 -10.78
C ASP A 239 -8.47 -2.27 -12.24
N LYS A 240 -9.38 -2.97 -12.93
CA LYS A 240 -9.21 -3.38 -14.33
C LYS A 240 -9.38 -2.22 -15.31
N THR A 241 -10.12 -1.19 -14.93
CA THR A 241 -10.63 -0.16 -15.84
C THR A 241 -10.32 1.26 -15.38
N ILE A 242 -10.31 1.52 -14.07
CA ILE A 242 -10.12 2.87 -13.53
C ILE A 242 -8.68 3.04 -13.03
N GLY A 243 -7.96 3.98 -13.64
CA GLY A 243 -6.59 4.33 -13.26
C GLY A 243 -6.50 5.11 -11.95
N GLY A 244 -5.42 5.87 -11.77
CA GLY A 244 -5.29 6.82 -10.66
C GLY A 244 -4.05 6.61 -9.80
N LEU A 245 -3.41 5.44 -9.85
CA LEU A 245 -2.09 5.25 -9.25
C LEU A 245 -1.06 6.05 -10.03
N GLN A 246 -0.25 6.82 -9.32
CA GLN A 246 0.89 7.54 -9.86
C GLN A 246 2.13 7.27 -9.02
N ILE A 247 3.28 7.09 -9.68
CA ILE A 247 4.59 6.97 -9.04
C ILE A 247 5.43 8.20 -9.32
N LEU A 248 6.31 8.57 -8.38
CA LEU A 248 7.23 9.67 -8.56
C LEU A 248 8.55 9.16 -9.15
N TYR A 249 8.83 9.52 -10.39
CA TYR A 249 10.06 9.16 -11.08
C TYR A 249 10.79 10.40 -11.57
N LYS A 250 12.05 10.58 -11.17
CA LYS A 250 12.87 11.77 -11.51
C LYS A 250 12.14 13.09 -11.25
N ASN A 251 11.49 13.19 -10.08
CA ASN A 251 10.67 14.34 -9.64
C ASN A 251 9.45 14.66 -10.53
N LYS A 252 9.02 13.71 -11.37
CA LYS A 252 7.80 13.83 -12.17
C LYS A 252 6.85 12.69 -11.81
N TRP A 253 5.56 13.00 -11.72
CA TRP A 253 4.53 11.99 -11.52
C TRP A 253 4.26 11.24 -12.84
N VAL A 254 4.22 9.92 -12.77
CA VAL A 254 3.96 9.01 -13.89
C VAL A 254 2.73 8.18 -13.57
N ASP A 255 1.76 8.18 -14.48
CA ASP A 255 0.56 7.34 -14.37
C ASP A 255 0.91 5.86 -14.56
N VAL A 256 0.35 5.01 -13.69
CA VAL A 256 0.38 3.56 -13.87
C VAL A 256 -0.98 3.14 -14.43
N PRO A 257 -1.09 2.88 -15.74
CA PRO A 257 -2.37 2.55 -16.35
C PRO A 257 -2.89 1.20 -15.85
N PRO A 258 -4.22 1.01 -15.79
CA PRO A 258 -4.85 -0.28 -15.53
C PRO A 258 -4.25 -1.38 -16.41
N SER A 259 -4.09 -2.56 -15.85
CA SER A 259 -3.48 -3.70 -16.55
C SER A 259 -4.14 -4.97 -16.04
N PRO A 260 -5.27 -5.37 -16.66
CA PRO A 260 -6.03 -6.54 -16.24
C PRO A 260 -5.15 -7.80 -16.19
N GLY A 261 -5.25 -8.53 -15.08
CA GLY A 261 -4.48 -9.77 -14.87
C GLY A 261 -3.01 -9.56 -14.52
N CYS A 262 -2.55 -8.32 -14.34
CA CYS A 262 -1.23 -8.02 -13.80
C CYS A 262 -1.31 -7.67 -12.31
N LEU A 263 -0.26 -8.00 -11.57
CA LEU A 263 -0.01 -7.45 -10.23
C LEU A 263 1.13 -6.44 -10.31
N ILE A 264 1.01 -5.33 -9.59
CA ILE A 264 2.08 -4.33 -9.46
C ILE A 264 2.87 -4.64 -8.20
N ILE A 265 4.18 -4.67 -8.31
CA ILE A 265 5.11 -4.89 -7.22
C ILE A 265 5.87 -3.60 -6.98
N ASN A 266 6.02 -3.21 -5.71
CA ASN A 266 6.95 -2.15 -5.35
C ASN A 266 7.78 -2.48 -4.12
N ILE A 267 9.02 -2.00 -4.15
CA ILE A 267 9.95 -2.03 -3.03
C ILE A 267 9.45 -1.04 -1.99
N ALA A 268 9.61 -1.41 -0.72
CA ALA A 268 9.22 -0.59 0.42
C ALA A 268 10.42 -0.27 1.32
N ASP A 269 10.22 0.67 2.25
CA ASP A 269 11.27 1.36 3.00
C ASP A 269 12.21 0.40 3.73
N LEU A 270 11.71 -0.65 4.41
CA LEU A 270 12.58 -1.59 5.13
C LEU A 270 13.48 -2.39 4.18
N LEU A 271 13.00 -2.72 2.98
CA LEU A 271 13.82 -3.43 1.99
C LEU A 271 14.91 -2.50 1.41
N GLN A 272 14.58 -1.22 1.19
CA GLN A 272 15.60 -0.22 0.84
C GLN A 272 16.64 -0.04 1.96
N LEU A 273 16.21 0.01 3.22
CA LEU A 273 17.08 0.14 4.39
C LEU A 273 18.08 -1.02 4.47
N ILE A 274 17.60 -2.26 4.47
CA ILE A 274 18.48 -3.44 4.60
C ILE A 274 19.35 -3.65 3.36
N SER A 275 18.90 -3.22 2.18
CA SER A 275 19.72 -3.24 0.97
C SER A 275 20.75 -2.12 0.88
N ASN A 276 20.77 -1.21 1.87
CA ASN A 276 21.63 -0.03 1.92
C ASN A 276 21.52 0.85 0.65
N ASP A 277 20.29 1.24 0.30
CA ASP A 277 19.94 2.04 -0.89
C ASP A 277 20.20 1.37 -2.26
N LYS A 278 20.57 0.09 -2.32
CA LYS A 278 20.64 -0.63 -3.60
C LYS A 278 19.26 -0.69 -4.25
N LEU A 279 18.22 -1.05 -3.51
CA LEU A 279 16.84 -1.09 -3.98
C LEU A 279 16.10 0.21 -3.63
N LYS A 280 15.13 0.63 -4.45
CA LYS A 280 14.45 1.93 -4.30
C LYS A 280 13.00 1.79 -3.88
N SER A 281 12.68 2.19 -2.65
CA SER A 281 11.33 2.53 -2.20
C SER A 281 10.94 3.89 -2.78
N VAL A 282 9.88 3.93 -3.57
CA VAL A 282 9.51 5.11 -4.36
C VAL A 282 8.18 5.71 -3.89
N GLU A 283 8.15 7.04 -3.82
CA GLU A 283 6.93 7.77 -3.50
C GLU A 283 5.86 7.53 -4.56
N HIS A 284 4.64 7.29 -4.11
CA HIS A 284 3.48 7.08 -4.96
C HIS A 284 2.23 7.70 -4.33
N ARG A 285 1.21 7.97 -5.16
CA ARG A 285 -0.08 8.55 -4.74
C ARG A 285 -1.23 7.94 -5.55
N VAL A 286 -2.47 8.18 -5.11
CA VAL A 286 -3.67 7.83 -5.87
C VAL A 286 -4.53 9.06 -6.07
N LEU A 287 -4.87 9.38 -7.32
CA LEU A 287 -5.76 10.48 -7.67
C LEU A 287 -7.22 10.15 -7.33
N ALA A 288 -7.98 11.18 -6.92
CA ALA A 288 -9.44 11.08 -6.90
C ALA A 288 -10.00 11.19 -8.33
N SER A 289 -11.18 10.63 -8.57
CA SER A 289 -11.83 10.63 -9.89
C SER A 289 -13.31 10.94 -9.77
N LYS A 290 -13.91 11.53 -10.82
CA LYS A 290 -15.37 11.62 -10.94
C LYS A 290 -16.01 10.27 -11.31
N GLU A 291 -15.22 9.38 -11.88
CA GLU A 291 -15.63 8.01 -12.22
C GLU A 291 -15.30 7.07 -11.07
N GLY A 292 -16.15 6.07 -10.83
CA GLY A 292 -15.94 5.13 -9.74
C GLY A 292 -17.12 4.20 -9.49
N PRO A 293 -17.00 3.32 -8.48
CA PRO A 293 -15.85 3.24 -7.57
C PRO A 293 -14.63 2.61 -8.21
N ARG A 294 -13.43 3.10 -7.89
CA ARG A 294 -12.16 2.40 -8.15
C ARG A 294 -11.85 1.48 -6.97
N LEU A 295 -11.36 0.28 -7.24
CA LEU A 295 -11.00 -0.70 -6.21
C LEU A 295 -9.50 -1.06 -6.27
N SER A 296 -8.90 -1.39 -5.13
CA SER A 296 -7.59 -2.04 -5.10
C SER A 296 -7.34 -2.82 -3.83
N VAL A 297 -6.54 -3.89 -3.92
CA VAL A 297 -6.07 -4.70 -2.81
C VAL A 297 -4.55 -4.59 -2.74
N ALA A 298 -4.03 -3.94 -1.71
CA ALA A 298 -2.59 -3.90 -1.42
C ALA A 298 -2.25 -4.98 -0.40
N CYS A 299 -1.39 -5.93 -0.77
CA CYS A 299 -0.83 -6.93 0.12
C CYS A 299 0.60 -6.53 0.51
N PHE A 300 0.80 -6.22 1.78
CA PHE A 300 2.08 -5.79 2.33
C PHE A 300 2.83 -6.97 2.93
N LEU A 301 4.05 -7.21 2.47
CA LEU A 301 5.03 -8.07 3.13
C LEU A 301 5.77 -7.25 4.18
N VAL A 302 5.61 -7.66 5.42
CA VAL A 302 6.21 -7.05 6.61
C VAL A 302 6.76 -8.15 7.53
N THR A 303 7.31 -7.77 8.69
CA THR A 303 7.84 -8.75 9.66
C THR A 303 6.70 -9.33 10.52
N GLN A 304 6.03 -8.47 11.27
CA GLN A 304 4.93 -8.78 12.17
C GLN A 304 4.26 -7.46 12.60
N TYR A 305 2.96 -7.51 12.88
CA TYR A 305 2.18 -6.37 13.38
C TYR A 305 2.17 -6.26 14.92
N SER A 306 2.76 -7.23 15.60
CA SER A 306 2.91 -7.26 17.05
C SER A 306 4.23 -6.60 17.48
N PRO A 307 4.31 -6.06 18.71
CA PRO A 307 5.57 -5.52 19.24
C PRO A 307 6.68 -6.54 19.08
N SER A 308 7.76 -6.12 18.46
CA SER A 308 8.85 -7.00 18.10
C SER A 308 10.18 -6.31 18.37
N SER A 309 11.06 -7.05 19.03
CA SER A 309 12.45 -6.66 19.27
C SER A 309 13.36 -7.01 18.10
N MET A 310 12.81 -7.42 16.95
CA MET A 310 13.59 -7.68 15.74
C MET A 310 14.28 -6.39 15.29
N VAL A 311 15.56 -6.52 15.00
CA VAL A 311 16.43 -5.44 14.55
C VAL A 311 16.73 -5.64 13.07
N TYR A 312 16.62 -4.57 12.30
CA TYR A 312 17.02 -4.55 10.89
C TYR A 312 18.06 -3.46 10.68
N GLY A 313 19.05 -3.75 9.85
CA GLY A 313 20.08 -2.82 9.42
C GLY A 313 20.59 -3.22 8.04
N PRO A 314 21.49 -2.41 7.46
CA PRO A 314 22.19 -2.77 6.23
C PRO A 314 22.77 -4.19 6.28
N ILE A 315 22.47 -5.00 5.27
CA ILE A 315 22.99 -6.37 5.15
C ILE A 315 24.51 -6.34 5.00
N MET A 316 25.22 -7.03 5.89
CA MET A 316 26.67 -6.97 6.00
C MET A 316 27.38 -7.44 4.72
N GLU A 317 26.86 -8.49 4.07
CA GLU A 317 27.38 -9.00 2.80
C GLU A 317 27.30 -7.97 1.67
N LEU A 318 26.34 -7.04 1.74
CA LEU A 318 26.20 -5.97 0.75
C LEU A 318 27.18 -4.80 0.99
N LEU A 319 27.76 -4.71 2.20
CA LEU A 319 28.77 -3.73 2.58
C LEU A 319 30.21 -4.24 2.41
N ALA A 320 30.38 -5.55 2.20
CA ALA A 320 31.69 -6.22 2.18
C ALA A 320 32.70 -5.66 1.15
N ASN A 321 32.24 -4.89 0.16
CA ASN A 321 33.08 -4.20 -0.82
C ASN A 321 33.63 -2.83 -0.34
N GLY A 322 33.44 -2.47 0.94
CA GLY A 322 33.89 -1.21 1.52
C GLY A 322 32.87 -0.07 1.46
N SER A 323 31.62 -0.37 1.12
CA SER A 323 30.53 0.62 1.19
C SER A 323 30.22 0.96 2.64
N ALA A 324 30.13 2.25 2.97
CA ALA A 324 29.69 2.68 4.29
C ALA A 324 28.19 2.41 4.48
N PRO A 325 27.74 2.04 5.69
CA PRO A 325 26.31 2.01 6.00
C PRO A 325 25.73 3.42 5.86
N ILE A 326 24.59 3.52 5.18
CA ILE A 326 23.80 4.76 5.04
C ILE A 326 22.81 4.87 6.20
N TYR A 327 22.33 3.72 6.70
CA TYR A 327 21.32 3.62 7.74
C TYR A 327 21.89 3.00 9.01
N ARG A 328 21.37 3.42 10.17
CA ARG A 328 21.59 2.72 11.44
C ARG A 328 20.68 1.50 11.54
N GLU A 329 21.02 0.61 12.46
CA GLU A 329 20.11 -0.45 12.89
C GLU A 329 18.86 0.13 13.56
N VAL A 330 17.71 -0.50 13.30
CA VAL A 330 16.40 -0.06 13.80
C VAL A 330 15.61 -1.23 14.38
N VAL A 331 14.99 -1.01 15.55
CA VAL A 331 14.03 -1.95 16.12
C VAL A 331 12.68 -1.77 15.41
N ILE A 332 12.02 -2.84 15.00
CA ILE A 332 10.83 -2.71 14.14
C ILE A 332 9.67 -1.96 14.81
N ASP A 333 9.54 -2.07 16.13
CA ASP A 333 8.55 -1.31 16.90
C ASP A 333 8.83 0.20 16.87
N GLU A 334 10.11 0.61 16.94
CA GLU A 334 10.54 2.01 16.78
C GLU A 334 10.19 2.51 15.37
N PHE A 335 10.54 1.73 14.34
CA PHE A 335 10.24 2.06 12.95
C PHE A 335 8.74 2.26 12.71
N ASN A 336 7.91 1.32 13.18
CA ASN A 336 6.46 1.41 13.02
C ASN A 336 5.86 2.60 13.77
N LYS A 337 6.29 2.86 15.02
CA LYS A 337 5.83 4.02 15.80
C LYS A 337 6.17 5.34 15.11
N TYR A 338 7.38 5.46 14.56
CA TYR A 338 7.77 6.64 13.81
C TYR A 338 6.91 6.79 12.55
N TYR A 339 6.76 5.73 11.74
CA TYR A 339 5.96 5.76 10.51
C TYR A 339 4.51 6.19 10.78
N TYR A 340 3.85 5.60 11.79
CA TYR A 340 2.46 5.96 12.12
C TYR A 340 2.33 7.38 12.69
N SER A 341 3.30 7.86 13.47
CA SER A 341 3.24 9.22 14.03
C SER A 341 3.48 10.31 12.97
N LYS A 342 4.36 10.02 12.00
CA LYS A 342 4.61 10.86 10.82
C LYS A 342 3.40 10.96 9.89
N GLY A 343 2.70 9.84 9.67
CA GLY A 343 1.61 9.75 8.69
C GLY A 343 2.10 9.89 7.24
N LEU A 344 1.17 10.19 6.32
CA LEU A 344 1.44 10.30 4.89
C LEU A 344 1.78 11.75 4.47
N ASP A 345 2.84 12.32 5.06
CA ASP A 345 3.26 13.71 4.83
C ASP A 345 4.09 13.92 3.53
N GLY A 346 4.48 12.82 2.86
CA GLY A 346 5.30 12.83 1.65
C GLY A 346 6.76 13.17 1.84
N LYS A 347 7.35 12.75 2.96
CA LYS A 347 8.80 12.47 3.09
C LYS A 347 8.99 10.95 3.29
N SER A 348 10.12 10.38 2.93
CA SER A 348 10.40 8.98 3.27
C SER A 348 10.62 8.86 4.78
N ALA A 349 10.13 7.78 5.41
CA ALA A 349 10.45 7.53 6.82
C ALA A 349 11.94 7.23 7.01
N LEU A 350 12.64 6.82 5.96
CA LEU A 350 14.06 6.47 5.97
C LEU A 350 14.99 7.62 6.33
N ASP A 351 14.62 8.88 6.05
CA ASP A 351 15.46 10.03 6.39
C ASP A 351 15.73 10.13 7.90
N HIS A 352 14.82 9.62 8.74
CA HIS A 352 14.99 9.57 10.19
C HIS A 352 15.99 8.51 10.67
N PHE A 353 16.29 7.51 9.83
CA PHE A 353 17.14 6.37 10.16
C PHE A 353 18.50 6.40 9.47
N LYS A 354 18.81 7.48 8.72
CA LYS A 354 20.15 7.72 8.16
C LYS A 354 21.17 8.04 9.27
N LEU A 355 22.44 7.69 9.02
CA LEU A 355 23.59 7.96 9.89
C LEU A 355 24.10 9.41 9.81
#